data_AF-A0A7T4UJK6-F1
#
_entry.id   AF-A0A7T4UJK6-F1
#
_cell.length_a   1.000
_cell.length_b   1.000
_cell.length_c   1.000
_cell.angle_alpha   90.00
_cell.angle_beta   90.00
_cell.angle_gamma   90.00
#
_symmetry.space_group_name_H-M   'P 1'
#
loop_
_entity.id
_entity.type
_entity.pdbx_description
1 polymer ?
#
loop_
_entity_poly.entity_id
_entity_poly.type
_entity_poly.pdbx_seq_one_letter_code
_entity_poly.pdbx_strand_id
1 'polypeptide(L)'
;MQNLQQSCEEHGHYNEDVRRHLVNAIIVIAARNIAIVKPENISQTADTRILQLLDYIQENIRQPEFLKIGVMAEKFGLSSTYLGSYFRKQCHESIQKYISSYRIRLIEHRLRFSDKRVHEIAHEFGFADESHINKFFKRHHGLSLKKYREKTAG
;
A
#
# COMPACT_ATOMS: atom_id res chain seq x y z
N MET A 1 -42.75 27.91 13.16
CA MET A 1 -41.63 26.96 13.35
C MET A 1 -41.41 26.01 12.17
N GLN A 2 -42.39 25.76 11.28
CA GLN A 2 -42.21 24.88 10.10
C GLN A 2 -41.18 25.39 9.05
N ASN A 3 -41.02 26.71 8.86
CA ASN A 3 -40.11 27.25 7.83
C ASN A 3 -38.61 27.08 8.13
N LEU A 4 -38.21 26.87 9.40
CA LEU A 4 -36.80 26.70 9.77
C LEU A 4 -36.32 25.25 9.56
N GLN A 5 -37.18 24.25 9.80
CA GLN A 5 -36.85 22.85 9.52
C GLN A 5 -36.77 22.58 8.01
N GLN A 6 -37.68 23.17 7.23
CA GLN A 6 -37.71 22.99 5.78
C GLN A 6 -36.49 23.64 5.08
N SER A 7 -36.02 24.78 5.60
CA SER A 7 -34.78 25.40 5.13
C SER A 7 -33.54 24.52 5.44
N CYS A 8 -33.46 23.88 6.61
CA CYS A 8 -32.34 22.97 6.92
C CYS A 8 -32.32 21.69 6.06
N GLU A 9 -33.49 21.16 5.69
CA GLU A 9 -33.60 19.98 4.82
C GLU A 9 -33.10 20.29 3.39
N GLU A 10 -33.45 21.45 2.83
CA GLU A 10 -33.00 21.89 1.50
C GLU A 10 -31.47 22.05 1.40
N HIS A 11 -30.82 22.55 2.46
CA HIS A 11 -29.35 22.70 2.50
C HIS A 11 -28.64 21.35 2.62
N GLY A 12 -29.24 20.37 3.31
CA GLY A 12 -28.72 19.00 3.40
C GLY A 12 -28.73 18.27 2.05
N HIS A 13 -29.80 18.44 1.28
CA HIS A 13 -29.92 17.86 -0.06
C HIS A 13 -28.94 18.49 -1.06
N TYR A 14 -28.76 19.81 -1.03
CA TYR A 14 -27.76 20.49 -1.85
C TYR A 14 -26.33 19.97 -1.57
N ASN A 15 -25.99 19.75 -0.30
CA ASN A 15 -24.68 19.22 0.08
C ASN A 15 -24.48 17.77 -0.37
N GLU A 16 -25.52 16.93 -0.33
CA GLU A 16 -25.45 15.55 -0.84
C GLU A 16 -25.30 15.51 -2.36
N ASP A 17 -25.98 16.39 -3.07
CA ASP A 17 -25.83 16.52 -4.51
C ASP A 17 -24.43 17.01 -4.86
N VAL A 18 -23.92 18.06 -4.21
CA VAL A 18 -22.54 18.54 -4.41
C VAL A 18 -21.54 17.43 -4.12
N ARG A 19 -21.69 16.69 -3.02
CA ARG A 19 -20.84 15.55 -2.66
C ARG A 19 -20.85 14.47 -3.74
N ARG A 20 -22.03 14.13 -4.26
CA ARG A 20 -22.18 13.14 -5.34
C ARG A 20 -21.50 13.59 -6.62
N HIS A 21 -21.64 14.86 -6.99
CA HIS A 21 -20.97 15.43 -8.16
C HIS A 21 -19.44 15.44 -8.00
N LEU A 22 -18.93 15.75 -6.80
CA LEU A 22 -17.49 15.69 -6.51
C LEU A 22 -16.94 14.27 -6.61
N VAL A 23 -17.63 13.28 -6.03
CA VAL A 23 -17.23 11.87 -6.12
C VAL A 23 -17.23 11.41 -7.59
N ASN A 24 -18.27 11.73 -8.35
CA ASN A 24 -18.35 11.38 -9.76
C ASN A 24 -17.20 12.03 -10.56
N ALA A 25 -16.89 13.30 -10.32
CA ALA A 25 -15.78 13.98 -10.97
C ALA A 25 -14.44 13.33 -10.65
N ILE A 26 -14.19 12.96 -9.39
CA ILE A 26 -12.98 12.24 -8.96
C ILE A 26 -12.89 10.87 -9.65
N ILE A 27 -13.98 10.11 -9.69
CA ILE A 27 -14.03 8.80 -10.37
C ILE A 27 -13.71 8.95 -11.86
N VAL A 28 -14.30 9.93 -12.54
CA VAL A 28 -14.06 10.18 -13.96
C VAL A 28 -12.61 10.59 -14.22
N ILE A 29 -12.05 11.48 -13.39
CA ILE A 29 -10.64 11.91 -13.51
C ILE A 29 -9.69 10.74 -13.24
N ALA A 30 -9.97 9.91 -12.23
CA ALA A 30 -9.17 8.73 -11.91
C ALA A 30 -9.24 7.68 -13.03
N ALA A 31 -10.44 7.37 -13.53
CA ALA A 31 -10.64 6.45 -14.65
C ALA A 31 -9.94 6.96 -15.92
N ARG A 32 -10.03 8.26 -16.19
CA ARG A 32 -9.31 8.91 -17.29
C ARG A 32 -7.80 8.79 -17.12
N ASN A 33 -7.27 9.03 -15.93
CA ASN A 33 -5.83 8.91 -15.68
C ASN A 33 -5.37 7.45 -15.86
N ILE A 34 -6.14 6.47 -15.40
CA ILE A 34 -5.84 5.04 -15.62
C ILE A 34 -5.88 4.70 -17.12
N ALA A 35 -6.83 5.25 -17.88
CA ALA A 35 -6.98 5.01 -19.32
C ALA A 35 -5.92 5.74 -20.17
N ILE A 36 -5.57 6.99 -19.83
CA ILE A 36 -4.56 7.81 -20.52
C ILE A 36 -3.13 7.32 -20.26
N VAL A 37 -2.90 6.63 -19.13
CA VAL A 37 -1.63 5.95 -18.84
C VAL A 37 -1.42 4.69 -19.72
N LYS A 38 -2.32 4.39 -20.68
CA LYS A 38 -1.98 3.51 -21.80
C LYS A 38 -1.46 4.31 -22.99
N PRO A 39 -0.13 4.49 -23.14
CA PRO A 39 0.42 4.99 -24.39
C PRO A 39 0.24 3.92 -25.48
N GLU A 40 -0.32 4.34 -26.60
CA GLU A 40 -0.73 3.48 -27.71
C GLU A 40 0.43 2.87 -28.52
N ASN A 41 1.71 3.04 -28.15
CA ASN A 41 2.85 2.52 -28.93
C ASN A 41 4.16 2.23 -28.13
N ILE A 42 4.12 1.63 -26.92
CA ILE A 42 5.35 1.30 -26.17
C ILE A 42 5.22 -0.06 -25.45
N SER A 43 6.15 -1.00 -25.72
CA SER A 43 6.54 -2.17 -24.90
C SER A 43 5.52 -2.75 -23.88
N GLN A 44 4.29 -3.04 -24.29
CA GLN A 44 3.15 -3.34 -23.41
C GLN A 44 3.37 -4.53 -22.45
N THR A 45 4.22 -5.49 -22.79
CA THR A 45 4.50 -6.67 -21.95
C THR A 45 5.39 -6.36 -20.75
N ALA A 46 6.36 -5.45 -20.88
CA ALA A 46 7.29 -5.13 -19.80
C ALA A 46 6.62 -4.30 -18.70
N ASP A 47 5.78 -3.33 -19.10
CA ASP A 47 5.06 -2.48 -18.15
C ASP A 47 3.93 -3.26 -17.44
N THR A 48 3.23 -4.14 -18.16
CA THR A 48 2.20 -4.99 -17.54
C THR A 48 2.80 -5.99 -16.55
N ARG A 49 3.96 -6.58 -16.86
CA ARG A 49 4.59 -7.59 -16.00
C ARG A 49 5.13 -6.99 -14.70
N ILE A 50 5.68 -5.77 -14.71
CA ILE A 50 6.11 -5.12 -13.47
C ILE A 50 4.91 -4.78 -12.59
N LEU A 51 3.80 -4.31 -13.17
CA LEU A 51 2.57 -4.05 -12.42
C LEU A 51 2.04 -5.32 -11.74
N GLN A 52 1.96 -6.44 -12.47
CA GLN A 52 1.57 -7.74 -11.89
C GLN A 52 2.49 -8.18 -10.74
N LEU A 53 3.80 -7.91 -10.84
CA LEU A 53 4.75 -8.23 -9.79
C LEU A 53 4.56 -7.33 -8.56
N LEU A 54 4.27 -6.05 -8.76
CA LEU A 54 3.96 -5.12 -7.67
C LEU A 54 2.65 -5.52 -6.98
N ASP A 55 1.60 -5.85 -7.74
CA ASP A 55 0.31 -6.31 -7.21
C ASP A 55 0.51 -7.59 -6.38
N TYR A 56 1.28 -8.56 -6.91
CA TYR A 56 1.61 -9.77 -6.19
C TYR A 56 2.30 -9.48 -4.85
N ILE A 57 3.28 -8.56 -4.82
CA ILE A 57 3.95 -8.17 -3.57
C ILE A 57 2.96 -7.56 -2.59
N GLN A 58 2.04 -6.72 -3.06
CA GLN A 58 1.08 -6.03 -2.20
C GLN A 58 0.06 -6.99 -1.58
N GLU A 59 -0.48 -7.92 -2.39
CA GLU A 59 -1.43 -8.94 -1.93
C GLU A 59 -0.80 -9.87 -0.89
N ASN A 60 0.48 -10.21 -1.07
CA ASN A 60 1.20 -11.17 -0.25
C ASN A 60 2.06 -10.53 0.85
N ILE A 61 1.92 -9.21 1.09
CA ILE A 61 2.81 -8.46 1.99
C ILE A 61 2.83 -8.98 3.44
N ARG A 62 1.74 -9.66 3.84
CA ARG A 62 1.53 -10.25 5.17
C ARG A 62 2.04 -11.68 5.31
N GLN A 63 2.48 -12.30 4.21
CA GLN A 63 2.87 -13.70 4.14
C GLN A 63 4.31 -13.80 3.58
N PRO A 64 5.35 -13.61 4.42
CA PRO A 64 6.74 -13.44 3.98
C PRO A 64 7.29 -14.60 3.15
N GLU A 65 6.76 -15.81 3.31
CA GLU A 65 7.09 -17.00 2.54
C GLU A 65 6.86 -16.82 1.04
N PHE A 66 5.80 -16.12 0.64
CA PHE A 66 5.46 -15.83 -0.75
C PHE A 66 6.28 -14.70 -1.38
N LEU A 67 6.97 -13.91 -0.55
CA LEU A 67 7.80 -12.78 -0.94
C LEU A 67 9.28 -13.15 -1.10
N LYS A 68 9.64 -14.43 -0.94
CA LYS A 68 10.99 -14.92 -1.23
C LYS A 68 11.24 -14.83 -2.72
N ILE A 69 12.43 -14.33 -3.12
CA ILE A 69 12.76 -14.12 -4.54
C ILE A 69 12.61 -15.39 -5.38
N GLY A 70 12.95 -16.56 -4.83
CA GLY A 70 12.79 -17.85 -5.51
C GLY A 70 11.33 -18.19 -5.79
N VAL A 71 10.44 -17.97 -4.81
CA VAL A 71 8.99 -18.22 -4.94
C VAL A 71 8.37 -17.28 -5.97
N MET A 72 8.74 -16.00 -5.93
CA MET A 72 8.31 -15.03 -6.94
C MET A 72 8.86 -15.39 -8.33
N ALA A 73 10.12 -15.79 -8.42
CA ALA A 73 10.74 -16.15 -9.69
C ALA A 73 10.03 -17.35 -10.34
N GLU A 74 9.74 -18.39 -9.55
CA GLU A 74 8.98 -19.56 -9.98
C GLU A 74 7.58 -19.17 -10.46
N LYS A 75 6.83 -18.39 -9.68
CA LYS A 75 5.48 -17.94 -10.06
C LYS A 75 5.43 -17.16 -11.38
N PHE A 76 6.47 -16.38 -11.67
CA PHE A 76 6.54 -15.56 -12.88
C PHE A 76 7.30 -16.24 -14.04
N GLY A 77 7.75 -17.49 -13.87
CA GLY A 77 8.50 -18.24 -14.88
C GLY A 77 9.86 -17.63 -15.20
N LEU A 78 10.53 -17.06 -14.19
CA LEU A 78 11.81 -16.35 -14.31
C LEU A 78 12.87 -17.01 -13.43
N SER A 79 14.15 -16.75 -13.72
CA SER A 79 15.21 -17.04 -12.76
C SER A 79 15.25 -15.95 -11.68
N SER A 80 15.66 -16.30 -10.45
CA SER A 80 15.80 -15.35 -9.34
C SER A 80 16.72 -14.17 -9.70
N THR A 81 17.81 -14.45 -10.41
CA THR A 81 18.77 -13.42 -10.87
C THR A 81 18.12 -12.46 -11.85
N TYR A 82 17.39 -12.99 -12.84
CA TYR A 82 16.69 -12.16 -13.82
C TYR A 82 15.57 -11.35 -13.18
N LEU A 83 14.76 -11.94 -12.29
CA LEU A 83 13.71 -11.22 -11.58
C LEU A 83 14.28 -10.04 -10.78
N GLY A 84 15.39 -10.26 -10.07
CA GLY A 84 16.04 -9.21 -9.30
C GLY A 84 16.58 -8.07 -10.16
N SER A 85 17.26 -8.38 -11.28
CA SER A 85 17.79 -7.35 -12.19
C SER A 85 16.68 -6.64 -12.97
N TYR A 86 15.66 -7.38 -13.40
CA TYR A 86 14.46 -6.85 -14.04
C TYR A 86 13.74 -5.85 -13.11
N PHE A 87 13.44 -6.24 -11.87
CA PHE A 87 12.80 -5.36 -10.90
C PHE A 87 13.63 -4.09 -10.66
N ARG A 88 14.96 -4.23 -10.50
CA ARG A 88 15.85 -3.08 -10.29
C ARG A 88 15.90 -2.14 -11.48
N LYS A 89 15.83 -2.67 -12.70
CA LYS A 89 15.77 -1.85 -13.93
C LYS A 89 14.48 -1.03 -14.00
N GLN A 90 13.36 -1.61 -13.55
CA GLN A 90 12.04 -0.95 -13.63
C GLN A 90 11.77 0.01 -12.46
N CYS A 91 12.11 -0.38 -11.23
CA CYS A 91 11.79 0.38 -10.01
C CYS A 91 12.97 1.18 -9.45
N HIS A 92 14.14 1.11 -10.08
CA HIS A 92 15.38 1.76 -9.63
C HIS A 92 15.82 1.38 -8.19
N GLU A 93 15.27 0.30 -7.64
CA GLU A 93 15.65 -0.25 -6.33
C GLU A 93 15.54 -1.78 -6.33
N SER A 94 16.13 -2.44 -5.33
CA SER A 94 16.00 -3.90 -5.21
C SER A 94 14.60 -4.28 -4.72
N ILE A 95 14.12 -5.45 -5.15
CA ILE A 95 12.83 -6.00 -4.73
C ILE A 95 12.74 -6.14 -3.20
N GLN A 96 13.83 -6.52 -2.53
CA GLN A 96 13.86 -6.62 -1.06
C GLN A 96 13.74 -5.25 -0.39
N LYS A 97 14.34 -4.21 -0.97
CA LYS A 97 14.23 -2.84 -0.45
C LYS A 97 12.80 -2.32 -0.61
N TYR A 98 12.18 -2.53 -1.77
CA TYR A 98 10.78 -2.19 -2.01
C TYR A 98 9.85 -2.87 -1.00
N ILE A 99 9.96 -4.20 -0.84
CA ILE A 99 9.16 -4.98 0.12
C ILE A 99 9.34 -4.43 1.54
N SER A 100 10.58 -4.20 1.95
CA SER A 100 10.86 -3.73 3.31
C SER A 100 10.27 -2.34 3.56
N SER A 101 10.47 -1.40 2.64
CA SER A 101 9.89 -0.05 2.71
C SER A 101 8.36 -0.07 2.73
N TYR A 102 7.75 -0.96 1.94
CA TYR A 102 6.30 -1.10 1.93
C TYR A 102 5.76 -1.68 3.25
N ARG A 103 6.39 -2.73 3.81
CA ARG A 103 6.04 -3.27 5.13
C ARG A 103 6.14 -2.21 6.22
N ILE A 104 7.20 -1.40 6.21
CA ILE A 104 7.40 -0.33 7.19
C ILE A 104 6.24 0.66 7.15
N ARG A 105 5.86 1.15 5.96
CA ARG A 105 4.71 2.06 5.80
C ARG A 105 3.41 1.49 6.35
N LEU A 106 3.14 0.19 6.11
CA LEU A 106 1.94 -0.46 6.64
C LEU A 106 1.99 -0.64 8.16
N ILE A 107 3.15 -0.96 8.72
CA ILE A 107 3.35 -1.06 10.16
C ILE A 107 3.16 0.31 10.82
N GLU A 108 3.74 1.38 10.26
CA GLU A 108 3.53 2.76 10.71
C GLU A 108 2.05 3.12 10.74
N HIS A 109 1.33 2.80 9.66
CA HIS A 109 -0.12 3.02 9.59
C HIS A 109 -0.85 2.27 10.71
N ARG A 110 -0.49 1.01 11.00
CA ARG A 110 -1.08 0.28 12.14
C ARG A 110 -0.73 0.89 13.49
N LEU A 111 0.50 1.39 13.65
CA LEU A 111 0.92 2.03 14.89
C LEU A 111 0.17 3.35 15.15
N ARG A 112 -0.19 4.09 14.10
CA ARG A 112 -0.81 5.41 14.18
C ARG A 112 -2.34 5.39 14.19
N PHE A 113 -2.95 4.48 13.44
CA PHE A 113 -4.39 4.49 13.18
C PHE A 113 -5.11 3.25 13.70
N SER A 114 -4.51 2.51 14.63
CA SER A 114 -5.18 1.39 15.31
C SER A 114 -4.66 1.17 16.73
N ASP A 115 -5.52 0.63 17.59
CA ASP A 115 -5.18 0.30 18.99
C ASP A 115 -4.51 -1.08 19.14
N LYS A 116 -4.11 -1.70 18.03
CA LYS A 116 -3.48 -3.03 18.05
C LYS A 116 -2.21 -3.03 18.90
N ARG A 117 -2.06 -4.06 19.71
CA ARG A 117 -0.83 -4.34 20.47
C ARG A 117 0.28 -4.78 19.51
N VAL A 118 1.53 -4.63 19.95
CA VAL A 118 2.70 -4.92 19.10
C VAL A 118 2.72 -6.38 18.65
N HIS A 119 2.40 -7.35 19.51
CA HIS A 119 2.31 -8.76 19.11
C HIS A 119 1.23 -9.02 18.04
N GLU A 120 0.09 -8.32 18.08
CA GLU A 120 -0.97 -8.48 17.08
C GLU A 120 -0.51 -7.97 15.71
N ILE A 121 0.21 -6.84 15.70
CA ILE A 121 0.85 -6.31 14.49
C ILE A 121 1.95 -7.27 14.00
N ALA A 122 2.77 -7.82 14.91
CA ALA A 122 3.78 -8.81 14.57
C ALA A 122 3.16 -10.00 13.82
N HIS A 123 2.10 -10.57 14.40
CA HIS A 123 1.37 -11.70 13.82
C HIS A 123 0.72 -11.34 12.47
N GLU A 124 0.09 -10.16 12.35
CA GLU A 124 -0.53 -9.68 11.11
C GLU A 124 0.45 -9.64 9.92
N PHE A 125 1.73 -9.34 10.17
CA PHE A 125 2.77 -9.25 9.13
C PHE A 125 3.69 -10.48 9.08
N GLY A 126 3.31 -11.60 9.72
CA GLY A 126 4.06 -12.85 9.68
C GLY A 126 5.41 -12.80 10.41
N PHE A 127 5.55 -11.96 11.43
CA PHE A 127 6.71 -11.98 12.32
C PHE A 127 6.48 -12.98 13.46
N ALA A 128 7.53 -13.73 13.80
CA ALA A 128 7.49 -14.75 14.86
C ALA A 128 7.12 -14.20 16.24
N ASP A 129 7.60 -12.99 16.57
CA ASP A 129 7.37 -12.36 17.88
C ASP A 129 7.59 -10.84 17.81
N GLU A 130 7.32 -10.15 18.92
CA GLU A 130 7.52 -8.70 19.06
C GLU A 130 8.98 -8.28 18.86
N SER A 131 9.94 -9.11 19.28
CA SER A 131 11.37 -8.81 19.14
C SER A 131 11.79 -8.83 17.68
N HIS A 132 11.27 -9.75 16.88
CA HIS A 132 11.54 -9.87 15.45
C HIS A 132 11.03 -8.65 14.70
N ILE A 133 9.75 -8.26 14.89
CA ILE A 133 9.21 -7.06 14.23
C ILE A 133 9.94 -5.80 14.69
N ASN A 134 10.30 -5.68 15.97
CA ASN A 134 10.98 -4.49 16.48
C ASN A 134 12.41 -4.37 15.94
N LYS A 135 13.15 -5.49 15.79
CA LYS A 135 14.46 -5.51 15.13
C LYS A 135 14.35 -5.11 13.65
N PHE A 136 13.36 -5.64 12.95
CA PHE A 136 13.08 -5.28 11.56
C PHE A 136 12.76 -3.78 11.45
N PHE A 137 11.79 -3.30 12.22
CA PHE A 137 11.34 -1.91 12.19
C PHE A 137 12.50 -0.95 12.52
N LYS A 138 13.25 -1.22 13.59
CA LYS A 138 14.40 -0.39 13.96
C LYS A 138 15.49 -0.36 12.90
N ARG A 139 15.76 -1.48 12.23
CA ARG A 139 16.77 -1.54 11.15
C ARG A 139 16.41 -0.65 9.96
N HIS A 140 15.13 -0.60 9.59
CA HIS A 140 14.69 0.11 8.39
C HIS A 140 14.20 1.54 8.65
N HIS A 141 13.58 1.79 9.81
CA HIS A 141 13.05 3.10 10.20
C HIS A 141 14.03 3.90 11.09
N GLY A 142 14.87 3.24 11.88
CA GLY A 142 15.79 3.88 12.84
C GLY A 142 15.21 4.10 14.25
N LEU A 143 13.89 3.94 14.45
CA LEU A 143 13.25 3.99 15.78
C LEU A 143 12.71 2.61 16.17
N SER A 144 12.54 2.34 17.46
CA SER A 144 11.75 1.19 17.89
C SER A 144 10.25 1.46 17.71
N LEU A 145 9.45 0.41 17.61
CA LEU A 145 7.99 0.52 17.49
C LEU A 145 7.38 1.35 18.62
N LYS A 146 7.83 1.13 19.87
CA LYS A 146 7.39 1.87 21.05
C LYS A 146 7.70 3.37 20.93
N LYS A 147 8.93 3.72 20.60
CA LYS A 147 9.36 5.13 20.43
C LYS A 147 8.61 5.80 19.28
N TYR A 148 8.34 5.08 18.20
CA TYR A 148 7.55 5.61 17.10
C TYR A 148 6.11 5.93 17.55
N ARG A 149 5.44 4.98 18.23
CA ARG A 149 4.08 5.15 18.72
C ARG A 149 3.96 6.32 19.71
N GLU A 150 4.90 6.44 20.65
CA GLU A 150 4.96 7.58 21.59
C GLU A 150 5.08 8.92 20.87
N LYS A 151 5.89 8.99 19.80
CA LYS A 151 6.09 10.20 19.01
C LYS A 151 4.85 10.59 18.19
N THR A 152 4.06 9.63 17.75
CA THR A 152 2.87 9.86 16.90
C THR A 152 1.56 9.93 17.66
N ALA A 153 1.58 9.67 18.97
CA ALA A 153 0.39 9.69 19.84
C ALA A 153 0.08 11.08 20.42
N GLY A 154 0.76 12.14 19.94
CA GLY A 154 0.43 13.54 20.19
C GLY A 154 0.00 14.23 18.90
#